data_AF-A0A151T2V0-F1
#
_entry.id   AF-A0A151T2V0-F1
#
_cell.length_a   1.000
_cell.length_b   1.000
_cell.length_c   1.000
_cell.angle_alpha   90.00
_cell.angle_beta   90.00
_cell.angle_gamma   90.00
#
_symmetry.space_group_name_H-M   'P 1'
#
loop_
_entity.id
_entity.type
_entity.pdbx_description
1 polymer ?
#
loop_
_entity_poly.entity_id
_entity_poly.type
_entity_poly.pdbx_seq_one_letter_code
_entity_poly.pdbx_strand_id
1 'polypeptide(L)'
;MLVMGGRLVFFYPVLREEEFSETHFPEHPCFQLISSSEQILSSRYSRVLLTMVKTGPYTEEIAEVARTKHMEFKENHVKWLEDGNLHSAIFSPADAQLTEAGDSKFIKDPKPKYRGKYV
;
A
#
# COMPACT_ATOMS: atom_id res chain seq x y z
N MET A 1 -22.85 9.71 -7.44
CA MET A 1 -22.35 8.34 -7.14
C MET A 1 -22.28 7.53 -8.43
N LEU A 2 -21.38 6.54 -8.50
CA LEU A 2 -21.37 5.53 -9.59
C LEU A 2 -22.73 4.80 -9.66
N VAL A 3 -23.23 4.61 -10.88
CA VAL A 3 -24.43 3.80 -11.17
C VAL A 3 -24.15 2.31 -11.03
N MET A 4 -25.20 1.49 -10.88
CA MET A 4 -25.06 0.02 -10.91
C MET A 4 -24.44 -0.44 -12.23
N GLY A 5 -23.48 -1.37 -12.17
CA GLY A 5 -22.69 -1.78 -13.33
C GLY A 5 -21.62 -0.78 -13.77
N GLY A 6 -21.60 0.42 -13.19
CA GLY A 6 -20.53 1.40 -13.40
C GLY A 6 -19.19 0.88 -12.89
N ARG A 7 -18.09 1.29 -13.56
CA ARG A 7 -16.74 0.81 -13.26
C ARG A 7 -15.91 1.85 -12.51
N LEU A 8 -15.25 1.40 -11.46
CA LEU A 8 -14.19 2.14 -10.78
C LEU A 8 -12.85 1.57 -11.25
N VAL A 9 -12.01 2.42 -11.85
CA VAL A 9 -10.71 2.04 -12.40
C VAL A 9 -9.63 2.94 -11.83
N PHE A 10 -8.60 2.36 -11.22
CA PHE A 10 -7.52 3.11 -10.60
C PHE A 10 -6.23 2.29 -10.51
N PHE A 11 -5.10 2.98 -10.38
CA PHE A 11 -3.81 2.35 -10.10
C PHE A 11 -3.61 2.16 -8.59
N TYR A 12 -3.24 0.95 -8.19
CA TYR A 12 -2.87 0.58 -6.83
C TYR A 12 -1.35 0.36 -6.75
N PRO A 13 -0.61 1.05 -5.87
CA PRO A 13 0.84 0.87 -5.75
C PRO A 13 1.16 -0.47 -5.10
N VAL A 14 2.17 -1.18 -5.61
CA VAL A 14 2.62 -2.47 -5.08
C VAL A 14 4.13 -2.47 -4.90
N LEU A 15 4.57 -2.93 -3.72
CA LEU A 15 5.96 -3.26 -3.46
C LEU A 15 6.23 -4.66 -4.01
N ARG A 16 7.26 -4.80 -4.83
CA ARG A 16 7.71 -6.10 -5.32
C ARG A 16 8.75 -6.64 -4.34
N GLU A 17 8.35 -7.64 -3.56
CA GLU A 17 9.24 -8.43 -2.72
C GLU A 17 9.67 -9.70 -3.47
N GLU A 18 10.89 -10.20 -3.20
CA GLU A 18 11.48 -11.34 -3.93
C GLU A 18 10.82 -12.68 -3.59
N GLU A 19 10.22 -12.78 -2.41
CA GLU A 19 9.49 -13.97 -1.96
C GLU A 19 7.98 -13.64 -1.89
N PHE A 20 7.24 -14.23 -2.84
CA PHE A 20 5.79 -14.29 -2.98
C PHE A 20 4.96 -13.71 -1.82
N SER A 21 4.67 -12.42 -1.85
CA SER A 21 3.59 -11.83 -1.07
C SER A 21 2.29 -11.82 -1.89
N GLU A 22 1.25 -12.47 -1.37
CA GLU A 22 -0.10 -12.32 -1.91
C GLU A 22 -0.51 -10.84 -1.75
N THR A 23 -0.64 -10.13 -2.88
CA THR A 23 -1.06 -8.73 -2.84
C THR A 23 -2.54 -8.66 -2.53
N HIS A 24 -2.88 -8.25 -1.31
CA HIS A 24 -4.27 -7.98 -0.94
C HIS A 24 -4.71 -6.63 -1.51
N PHE A 25 -5.61 -6.67 -2.49
CA PHE A 25 -6.25 -5.47 -3.03
C PHE A 25 -7.35 -4.98 -2.09
N PRO A 26 -7.68 -3.67 -2.13
CA PRO A 26 -8.81 -3.15 -1.37
C PRO A 26 -10.10 -3.87 -1.78
N GLU A 27 -10.99 -4.08 -0.81
CA GLU A 27 -12.31 -4.67 -1.01
C GLU A 27 -13.39 -3.70 -0.53
N HIS A 28 -14.59 -3.83 -1.10
CA HIS A 28 -15.74 -3.03 -0.68
C HIS A 28 -17.05 -3.78 -0.95
N PRO A 29 -18.03 -3.81 -0.03
CA PRO A 29 -19.27 -4.58 -0.19
C PRO A 29 -20.07 -4.26 -1.46
N CYS A 30 -20.02 -3.01 -1.91
CA CYS A 30 -20.73 -2.57 -3.12
C CYS A 30 -19.95 -2.82 -4.43
N PHE A 31 -18.71 -3.30 -4.38
CA PHE A 31 -17.84 -3.45 -5.56
C PHE A 31 -17.23 -4.84 -5.62
N GLN A 32 -17.08 -5.33 -6.84
CA GLN A 32 -16.37 -6.57 -7.11
C GLN A 32 -15.18 -6.28 -8.03
N LEU A 33 -14.00 -6.80 -7.70
CA LEU A 33 -12.84 -6.77 -8.59
C LEU A 33 -13.09 -7.71 -9.77
N ILE A 34 -12.99 -7.20 -10.99
CA ILE A 34 -13.22 -7.97 -12.22
C ILE A 34 -11.97 -8.12 -13.09
N SER A 35 -10.96 -7.27 -12.88
CA SER A 35 -9.69 -7.36 -13.58
C SER A 35 -8.59 -6.63 -12.81
N SER A 36 -7.39 -7.18 -12.86
CA SER A 36 -6.15 -6.58 -12.39
C SER A 36 -5.09 -6.73 -13.48
N SER A 37 -4.28 -5.70 -13.69
CA SER A 37 -3.16 -5.73 -14.63
C SER A 37 -1.97 -5.00 -14.03
N GLU A 38 -0.86 -5.71 -13.83
CA GLU A 38 0.36 -5.14 -13.26
C GLU A 38 1.21 -4.44 -14.33
N GLN A 39 1.67 -3.24 -13.99
CA GLN A 39 2.73 -2.53 -14.70
C GLN A 39 3.94 -2.40 -13.78
N ILE A 40 5.04 -3.05 -14.16
CA ILE A 40 6.32 -2.95 -13.46
C ILE A 40 6.93 -1.58 -13.76
N LEU A 41 7.25 -0.84 -12.70
CA LEU A 41 7.91 0.46 -12.82
C LEU A 41 9.41 0.35 -12.55
N SER A 42 9.81 -0.49 -11.61
CA SER A 42 11.22 -0.76 -11.26
C SER A 42 11.38 -2.17 -10.70
N SER A 43 12.59 -2.55 -10.27
CA SER A 43 12.82 -3.82 -9.57
C SER A 43 12.05 -3.94 -8.26
N ARG A 44 11.77 -2.81 -7.58
CA ARG A 44 11.15 -2.77 -6.24
C ARG A 44 9.69 -2.33 -6.23
N TYR A 45 9.23 -1.71 -7.31
CA TYR A 45 7.91 -1.08 -7.37
C TYR A 45 7.19 -1.43 -8.66
N SER A 46 5.91 -1.74 -8.51
CA SER A 46 4.95 -1.82 -9.60
C SER A 46 3.67 -1.08 -9.24
N ARG A 47 2.77 -0.98 -10.20
CA ARG A 47 1.39 -0.54 -9.97
C ARG A 47 0.43 -1.51 -10.65
N VAL A 48 -0.68 -1.79 -10.01
CA VAL A 48 -1.72 -2.66 -10.57
C VAL A 48 -2.90 -1.79 -10.96
N LEU A 49 -3.31 -1.83 -12.23
CA LEU A 49 -4.56 -1.24 -12.68
C LEU A 49 -5.71 -2.14 -12.24
N LEU A 50 -6.44 -1.71 -11.21
CA LEU A 50 -7.62 -2.42 -10.70
C LEU A 50 -8.86 -1.92 -11.43
N THR A 51 -9.67 -2.86 -11.90
CA THR A 51 -11.01 -2.58 -12.43
C THR A 51 -12.04 -3.26 -11.57
N MET A 52 -12.88 -2.46 -10.94
CA MET A 52 -13.99 -2.92 -10.12
C MET A 52 -15.33 -2.53 -10.75
N VAL A 53 -16.35 -3.35 -10.56
CA VAL A 53 -17.73 -3.06 -10.98
C VAL A 53 -18.62 -2.88 -9.77
N LYS A 54 -19.50 -1.87 -9.81
CA LYS A 54 -20.49 -1.65 -8.75
C LYS A 54 -21.61 -2.68 -8.84
N THR A 55 -21.68 -3.58 -7.86
CA THR A 55 -22.64 -4.70 -7.79
C THR A 55 -23.72 -4.50 -6.74
N GLY A 56 -23.55 -3.56 -5.81
CA GLY A 56 -24.50 -3.29 -4.73
C GLY A 56 -24.80 -1.81 -4.50
N PRO A 57 -25.97 -1.48 -3.91
CA PRO A 57 -26.26 -0.13 -3.46
C PRO A 57 -25.39 0.24 -2.25
N TYR A 58 -25.16 1.53 -2.06
CA TYR A 58 -24.54 2.05 -0.85
C TYR A 58 -25.64 2.34 0.17
N THR A 59 -25.69 1.54 1.24
CA THR A 59 -26.74 1.62 2.25
C THR A 59 -26.31 2.48 3.44
N GLU A 60 -27.26 2.88 4.29
CA GLU A 60 -26.96 3.69 5.46
C GLU A 60 -26.06 2.95 6.47
N GLU A 61 -26.19 1.63 6.57
CA GLU A 61 -25.33 0.79 7.41
C GLU A 61 -23.88 0.85 6.95
N ILE A 62 -23.64 0.77 5.63
CA ILE A 62 -22.30 0.92 5.05
C ILE A 62 -21.77 2.33 5.31
N ALA A 63 -22.64 3.34 5.21
CA ALA A 63 -22.28 4.72 5.51
C ALA A 63 -21.85 4.92 6.96
N GLU A 64 -22.57 4.33 7.93
CA GLU A 64 -22.21 4.39 9.34
C GLU A 64 -20.87 3.68 9.61
N VAL A 65 -20.68 2.46 9.09
CA VAL A 65 -19.41 1.73 9.23
C VAL A 65 -18.24 2.54 8.65
N ALA A 66 -18.43 3.18 7.50
CA ALA A 66 -17.41 4.05 6.90
C ALA A 66 -17.12 5.28 7.78
N ARG A 67 -18.14 5.91 8.38
CA ARG A 67 -17.99 7.03 9.31
C ARG A 67 -17.20 6.62 10.55
N THR A 68 -17.56 5.49 11.19
CA THR A 68 -16.85 5.00 12.37
C THR A 68 -15.38 4.72 12.05
N LYS A 69 -15.09 3.98 10.96
CA LYS A 69 -13.71 3.72 10.52
C LYS A 69 -12.92 4.99 10.22
N HIS A 70 -13.57 6.00 9.63
CA HIS A 70 -12.92 7.28 9.36
C HIS A 70 -12.54 8.02 10.66
N MET A 71 -13.44 8.04 11.64
CA MET A 71 -13.17 8.65 12.94
C MET A 71 -12.07 7.92 13.70
N GLU A 72 -12.11 6.59 13.72
CA GLU A 72 -11.05 5.75 14.30
C GLU A 72 -9.69 6.02 13.66
N PHE A 73 -9.64 6.05 12.32
CA PHE A 73 -8.41 6.39 11.60
C PHE A 73 -7.88 7.78 11.99
N LYS A 74 -8.76 8.78 12.08
CA LYS A 74 -8.39 10.14 12.45
C LYS A 74 -7.82 10.21 13.87
N GLU A 75 -8.46 9.56 14.83
CA GLU A 75 -7.98 9.50 16.21
C GLU A 75 -6.63 8.77 16.31
N ASN A 76 -6.49 7.63 15.65
CA ASN A 76 -5.23 6.88 15.62
C ASN A 76 -4.11 7.68 14.95
N HIS A 77 -4.41 8.42 13.88
CA HIS A 77 -3.45 9.29 13.21
C HIS A 77 -2.99 10.43 14.13
N VAL A 78 -3.90 11.06 14.88
CA VAL A 78 -3.56 12.11 15.85
C VAL A 78 -2.67 11.56 16.96
N LYS A 79 -3.05 10.43 17.59
CA LYS A 79 -2.21 9.76 18.60
C LYS A 79 -0.81 9.46 18.06
N TRP A 80 -0.73 8.99 16.82
CA TRP A 80 0.55 8.67 16.21
C TRP A 80 1.43 9.90 15.92
N LEU A 81 0.84 11.07 15.67
CA LEU A 81 1.57 12.34 15.58
C LEU A 81 2.04 12.87 16.95
N GLU A 82 1.27 12.61 18.01
CA GLU A 82 1.56 13.07 19.37
C GLU A 82 2.59 12.16 20.07
N ASP A 83 2.44 10.84 19.93
CA ASP A 83 3.27 9.83 20.61
C ASP A 83 4.44 9.32 19.74
N GLY A 84 4.36 9.50 18.41
CA GLY A 84 5.30 8.91 17.46
C GLY A 84 6.25 9.91 16.81
N ASN A 85 7.54 9.58 16.77
CA ASN A 85 8.46 10.20 15.82
C ASN A 85 8.30 9.49 14.46
N LEU A 86 7.32 9.96 13.68
CA LEU A 86 7.01 9.52 12.31
C LEU A 86 8.28 9.34 11.45
N HIS A 87 9.25 10.24 11.60
CA HIS A 87 10.50 10.16 10.84
C HIS A 87 11.37 8.98 11.27
N SER A 88 11.52 8.71 12.57
CA SER A 88 12.28 7.53 13.01
C SER A 88 11.55 6.23 12.71
N ALA A 89 10.23 6.15 12.83
CA ALA A 89 9.51 4.89 12.55
C ALA A 89 9.61 4.45 11.08
N ILE A 90 9.67 5.40 10.14
CA ILE A 90 9.70 5.12 8.69
C ILE A 90 11.13 5.07 8.14
N PHE A 91 12.03 5.91 8.65
CA PHE A 91 13.39 6.05 8.11
C PHE A 91 14.47 5.46 9.02
N SER A 92 14.12 4.82 10.14
CA SER A 92 15.13 4.05 10.89
C SER A 92 15.65 2.94 9.99
N PRO A 93 16.98 2.81 9.84
CA PRO A 93 17.55 1.67 9.16
C PRO A 93 17.10 0.41 9.91
N ALA A 94 16.58 -0.59 9.20
CA ALA A 94 16.28 -1.90 9.78
C ALA A 94 17.52 -2.53 10.45
N ASP A 95 18.71 -2.09 10.06
CA ASP A 95 20.01 -2.52 10.61
C ASP A 95 20.27 -2.05 12.05
N ALA A 96 19.51 -1.07 12.57
CA ALA A 96 19.72 -0.55 13.92
C ALA A 96 19.27 -1.52 15.04
N GLN A 97 18.55 -2.59 14.70
CA GLN A 97 18.11 -3.62 15.66
C GLN A 97 19.07 -4.84 15.73
N LEU A 98 20.13 -4.89 14.92
CA LEU A 98 21.08 -6.01 14.91
C LEU A 98 22.45 -5.70 15.53
N THR A 99 22.73 -4.47 15.95
CA THR A 99 24.06 -4.10 16.48
C THR A 99 24.15 -4.14 18.00
N GLU A 100 23.77 -5.26 18.62
CA GLU A 100 24.30 -5.64 19.95
C GLU A 100 25.13 -6.93 19.94
N ALA A 101 25.48 -7.49 18.78
CA ALA A 101 26.45 -8.58 18.73
C ALA A 101 27.31 -8.57 17.46
N GLY A 102 28.60 -8.29 17.65
CA GLY A 102 29.66 -8.90 16.84
C GLY A 102 30.09 -8.15 15.58
N ASP A 103 31.26 -7.56 15.68
CA ASP A 103 32.11 -7.02 14.62
C ASP A 103 32.29 -7.99 13.44
N SER A 104 32.00 -7.56 12.20
CA SER A 104 32.43 -8.23 10.94
C SER A 104 32.25 -7.31 9.73
N LYS A 105 33.37 -6.84 9.18
CA LYS A 105 33.52 -6.06 7.94
C LYS A 105 32.69 -6.66 6.79
N PHE A 106 31.72 -5.90 6.26
CA PHE A 106 31.10 -6.20 4.97
C PHE A 106 31.46 -5.17 3.90
N ILE A 107 31.90 -5.73 2.78
CA ILE A 107 32.37 -5.08 1.56
C ILE A 107 31.24 -4.23 0.97
N LYS A 108 31.60 -3.01 0.57
CA LYS A 108 30.69 -2.00 0.03
C LYS A 108 30.43 -2.29 -1.45
N ASP A 109 29.43 -3.12 -1.75
CA ASP A 109 28.98 -3.28 -3.13
C ASP A 109 28.21 -2.03 -3.61
N PRO A 110 28.52 -1.49 -4.81
CA PRO A 110 27.86 -0.29 -5.31
C PRO A 110 26.44 -0.63 -5.76
N LYS A 111 25.44 -0.07 -5.06
CA LYS A 111 24.01 -0.14 -5.43
C LYS A 111 23.81 0.13 -6.93
N PRO A 112 23.06 -0.70 -7.67
CA PRO A 112 22.80 -0.45 -9.07
C PRO A 112 22.01 0.86 -9.22
N LYS A 113 22.58 1.81 -9.96
CA LYS A 113 21.89 3.05 -10.37
C LYS A 113 20.71 2.65 -11.26
N TYR A 114 19.50 2.79 -10.72
CA TYR A 114 18.27 2.71 -11.50
C TYR A 114 18.33 3.74 -12.63
N ARG A 115 18.54 3.25 -13.86
CA ARG A 115 18.52 4.06 -15.08
C ARG A 115 17.14 3.92 -15.70
N GLY A 116 16.21 4.76 -15.25
CA GLY A 116 14.91 4.91 -15.91
C GLY A 116 15.12 5.27 -17.37
N LYS A 117 14.82 4.35 -18.27
CA LYS A 117 14.59 4.64 -19.68
C LYS A 117 13.13 4.37 -19.96
N TYR A 118 12.43 5.43 -20.34
CA TYR A 118 11.08 5.43 -20.90
C TYR A 118 10.83 4.23 -21.80
N VAL A 119 9.74 3.49 -21.54
CA VAL A 119 8.62 3.26 -22.46
C VAL A 119 7.34 3.17 -21.62
#